data_AF-A0A1I5I1V1-F1
#
_entry.id   AF-A0A1I5I1V1-F1
#
_cell.length_a   1.000
_cell.length_b   1.000
_cell.length_c   1.000
_cell.angle_alpha   90.00
_cell.angle_beta   90.00
_cell.angle_gamma   90.00
#
_symmetry.space_group_name_H-M   'P 1'
#
loop_
_entity.id
_entity.type
_entity.pdbx_description
1 polymer ?
#
loop_
_entity_poly.entity_id
_entity_poly.type
_entity_poly.pdbx_seq_one_letter_code
_entity_poly.pdbx_strand_id
1 'polypeptide(L)'
;MEEKSNKSLKYLKTVFMVSLFICIDQLIKVIILNNYMNKKFYFINNMIGFEPIINTKYSYINSLGNFGIGLTAHIIGVLIAILITIIIYFFINETYGTNPFQEFIFIFLFSGSFCSLIDKIIWGGSLDYILVEGFFTFDLKDVYITIFEVLIISCVIFNYKGLRKFDEKKFFRELKDYIKEKLTKKQHS
;
A
#
# COMPACT_ATOMS: atom_id res chain seq x y z
N MET A 1 -26.17 15.10 14.61
CA MET A 1 -25.17 14.65 15.62
C MET A 1 -24.78 13.19 15.39
N GLU A 2 -25.76 12.32 15.14
CA GLU A 2 -25.61 10.89 14.83
C GLU A 2 -24.79 10.60 13.55
N GLU A 3 -25.04 11.32 12.45
CA GLU A 3 -24.30 11.17 11.19
C GLU A 3 -22.79 11.47 11.31
N LYS A 4 -22.45 12.51 12.09
CA LYS A 4 -21.06 12.89 12.36
C LYS A 4 -20.34 11.83 13.21
N SER A 5 -21.05 11.24 14.19
CA SER A 5 -20.55 10.15 15.04
C SER A 5 -20.24 8.89 14.23
N ASN A 6 -21.16 8.48 13.33
CA ASN A 6 -20.98 7.33 12.45
C ASN A 6 -19.79 7.52 11.48
N LYS A 7 -19.59 8.73 10.95
CA LYS A 7 -18.43 9.04 10.10
C LYS A 7 -17.10 8.94 10.87
N SER A 8 -17.05 9.44 12.12
CA SER A 8 -15.84 9.34 12.95
C SER A 8 -15.49 7.90 13.33
N LEU A 9 -16.47 7.09 13.72
CA LEU A 9 -16.27 5.69 14.10
C LEU A 9 -15.69 4.87 12.92
N LYS A 10 -16.16 5.15 11.72
CA LYS A 10 -15.68 4.54 10.48
C LYS A 10 -14.21 4.86 10.20
N TYR A 11 -13.80 6.13 10.27
CA TYR A 11 -12.38 6.47 10.07
C TYR A 11 -11.51 5.85 11.15
N LEU A 12 -11.98 5.81 12.40
CA LEU A 12 -11.27 5.13 13.49
C LEU A 12 -11.07 3.63 13.17
N LYS A 13 -12.10 2.96 12.67
CA LYS A 13 -11.99 1.56 12.20
C LYS A 13 -10.98 1.41 11.09
N THR A 14 -10.98 2.33 10.11
CA THR A 14 -10.01 2.30 9.00
C THR A 14 -8.58 2.45 9.51
N VAL A 15 -8.34 3.44 10.39
CA VAL A 15 -7.04 3.67 11.02
C VAL A 15 -6.61 2.45 11.83
N PHE A 16 -7.50 1.87 12.62
CA PHE A 16 -7.22 0.65 13.38
C PHE A 16 -6.79 -0.51 12.48
N MET A 17 -7.50 -0.75 11.37
CA MET A 17 -7.15 -1.83 10.43
C MET A 17 -5.80 -1.59 9.74
N VAL A 18 -5.52 -0.34 9.34
CA VAL A 18 -4.22 0.05 8.78
C VAL A 18 -3.10 -0.19 9.80
N SER A 19 -3.27 0.31 11.03
CA SER A 19 -2.29 0.11 12.10
C SER A 19 -2.07 -1.37 12.39
N LEU A 20 -3.13 -2.17 12.42
CA LEU A 20 -3.03 -3.61 12.62
C LEU A 20 -2.19 -4.29 11.53
N PHE A 21 -2.44 -4.00 10.24
CA PHE A 21 -1.66 -4.60 9.15
C PHE A 21 -0.19 -4.18 9.15
N ILE A 22 0.08 -2.91 9.49
CA ILE A 22 1.45 -2.41 9.65
C ILE A 22 2.13 -3.13 10.81
N CYS A 23 1.47 -3.24 11.97
CA CYS A 23 2.02 -3.93 13.13
C CYS A 23 2.33 -5.40 12.85
N ILE A 24 1.45 -6.11 12.13
CA ILE A 24 1.67 -7.52 11.78
C ILE A 24 2.93 -7.67 10.91
N ASP A 25 3.06 -6.88 9.84
CA ASP A 25 4.24 -6.95 8.96
C ASP A 25 5.54 -6.66 9.73
N GLN A 26 5.56 -5.57 10.49
CA GLN A 26 6.76 -5.16 11.22
C GLN A 26 7.11 -6.12 12.36
N LEU A 27 6.11 -6.70 13.05
CA LEU A 27 6.35 -7.70 14.09
C LEU A 27 6.96 -8.98 13.51
N ILE A 28 6.45 -9.46 12.37
CA ILE A 28 7.03 -10.63 11.68
C ILE A 28 8.50 -10.37 11.34
N LYS A 29 8.80 -9.19 10.79
CA LYS A 29 10.18 -8.79 10.46
C LYS A 29 11.10 -8.77 11.67
N VAL A 30 10.66 -8.17 12.77
CA VAL A 30 11.42 -8.15 14.03
C VAL A 30 11.68 -9.57 14.56
N ILE A 31 10.69 -10.45 14.50
CA ILE A 31 10.85 -11.85 14.93
C ILE A 31 11.88 -12.57 14.05
N ILE A 32 11.78 -12.42 12.73
CA ILE A 32 12.69 -13.04 11.76
C ILE A 32 14.12 -12.53 11.94
N LEU A 33 14.30 -11.22 12.04
CA LEU A 33 15.60 -10.59 12.18
C LEU A 33 16.37 -11.13 13.40
N ASN A 34 15.68 -11.31 14.52
CA ASN A 34 16.30 -11.71 15.78
C ASN A 34 16.54 -13.22 15.90
N ASN A 35 15.79 -14.06 15.18
CA ASN A 35 15.77 -15.51 15.45
C ASN A 35 16.04 -16.39 14.21
N TYR A 36 15.81 -15.89 13.00
CA TYR A 36 15.67 -16.75 11.81
C TYR A 36 16.51 -16.32 10.59
N MET A 37 17.32 -15.26 10.66
CA MET A 37 18.13 -14.76 9.52
C MET A 37 19.01 -15.82 8.83
N ASN A 38 19.46 -16.84 9.55
CA ASN A 38 20.35 -17.88 9.03
C ASN A 38 19.61 -19.19 8.68
N LYS A 39 18.29 -19.15 8.52
CA LYS A 39 17.48 -20.34 8.23
C LYS A 39 17.02 -20.35 6.79
N LYS A 40 17.17 -21.51 6.14
CA LYS A 40 16.61 -21.81 4.82
C LYS A 40 15.90 -23.15 4.86
N PHE A 41 14.65 -23.18 4.42
CA PHE A 41 13.89 -24.43 4.26
C PHE A 41 12.74 -24.25 3.27
N TYR A 42 12.25 -25.34 2.69
CA TYR A 42 11.17 -25.32 1.71
C TYR A 42 9.84 -25.77 2.33
N PHE A 43 8.77 -25.10 1.94
CA PHE A 43 7.40 -25.46 2.28
C PHE A 43 6.80 -26.43 1.25
N ILE A 44 7.08 -26.22 -0.04
CA ILE A 44 6.45 -26.95 -1.15
C ILE A 44 7.50 -27.34 -2.18
N ASN A 45 7.78 -28.64 -2.33
CA ASN A 45 8.56 -29.28 -3.42
C ASN A 45 9.74 -28.44 -3.97
N ASN A 46 10.53 -27.82 -3.09
CA ASN A 46 11.63 -26.92 -3.46
C ASN A 46 11.26 -25.71 -4.34
N MET A 47 9.97 -25.36 -4.46
CA MET A 47 9.47 -24.21 -5.23
C MET A 47 9.20 -23.00 -4.35
N ILE A 48 8.60 -23.21 -3.18
CA ILE A 48 8.28 -22.14 -2.23
C ILE A 48 8.94 -22.47 -0.90
N GLY A 49 9.65 -21.51 -0.32
CA GLY A 49 10.39 -21.69 0.90
C GLY A 49 10.51 -20.43 1.74
N PHE A 50 11.30 -20.55 2.79
CA PHE A 50 11.70 -19.49 3.68
C PHE A 50 13.20 -19.27 3.52
N GLU A 51 13.59 -18.07 3.13
CA GLU A 51 14.99 -17.63 3.06
C GLU A 51 15.01 -16.11 3.31
N PRO A 52 15.27 -15.68 4.55
CA PRO A 52 15.22 -14.28 4.92
C PRO A 52 16.46 -13.53 4.42
N ILE A 53 16.22 -12.44 3.69
CA ILE A 53 17.27 -11.65 3.04
C ILE A 53 16.93 -10.16 3.18
N ILE A 54 17.94 -9.34 3.51
CA ILE A 54 17.81 -7.89 3.42
C ILE A 54 18.01 -7.45 1.97
N ASN A 55 16.90 -7.14 1.30
CA ASN A 55 16.87 -6.64 -0.05
C ASN A 55 17.13 -5.12 -0.10
N THR A 56 18.32 -4.75 -0.56
CA THR A 56 18.77 -3.36 -0.73
C THR A 56 18.50 -2.81 -2.13
N LYS A 57 17.81 -3.57 -3.00
CA LYS A 57 17.35 -3.05 -4.29
C LYS A 57 15.99 -2.33 -4.17
N TYR A 58 15.43 -2.23 -2.96
CA TYR A 58 14.29 -1.39 -2.53
C TYR A 58 12.91 -1.71 -3.15
N SER A 59 12.88 -2.33 -4.34
CA SER A 59 11.70 -2.94 -4.95
C SER A 59 12.09 -4.06 -5.91
N TYR A 60 11.21 -5.04 -6.11
CA TYR A 60 11.44 -6.10 -7.10
C TYR A 60 11.57 -5.52 -8.53
N ILE A 61 10.85 -4.45 -8.86
CA ILE A 61 10.94 -3.76 -10.17
C ILE A 61 12.35 -3.20 -10.40
N ASN A 62 12.95 -2.57 -9.38
CA ASN A 62 14.32 -2.08 -9.48
C ASN A 62 15.33 -3.25 -9.55
N SER A 63 15.03 -4.38 -8.89
CA SER A 63 15.83 -5.60 -8.98
C SER A 63 15.82 -6.24 -10.37
N LEU A 64 14.64 -6.35 -10.99
CA LEU A 64 14.46 -6.98 -12.30
C LEU A 64 14.93 -6.07 -13.44
N GLY A 65 14.67 -4.76 -13.35
CA GLY A 65 15.03 -3.80 -14.38
C GLY A 65 16.44 -3.22 -14.29
N ASN A 66 17.16 -3.49 -13.20
CA ASN A 66 18.50 -2.97 -12.92
C ASN A 66 18.63 -1.44 -13.10
N PHE A 67 17.58 -0.69 -12.71
CA PHE A 67 17.51 0.76 -12.96
C PHE A 67 18.47 1.58 -12.11
N GLY A 68 19.08 1.00 -11.07
CA GLY A 68 20.04 1.68 -10.20
C GLY A 68 19.43 2.81 -9.38
N ILE A 69 18.11 2.80 -9.15
CA ILE A 69 17.42 3.84 -8.39
C ILE A 69 17.84 3.74 -6.92
N GLY A 70 18.37 4.83 -6.38
CA GLY A 70 18.86 4.90 -5.01
C GLY A 70 17.76 4.98 -3.95
N LEU A 71 18.13 4.71 -2.69
CA LEU A 71 17.25 4.71 -1.52
C LEU A 71 16.40 6.00 -1.41
N THR A 72 17.03 7.17 -1.56
CA THR A 72 16.37 8.46 -1.43
C THR A 72 15.21 8.63 -2.43
N ALA A 73 15.42 8.24 -3.68
CA ALA A 73 14.40 8.32 -4.71
C ALA A 73 13.21 7.40 -4.40
N HIS A 74 13.49 6.20 -3.87
CA HIS A 74 12.44 5.29 -3.42
C HIS A 74 11.66 5.82 -2.21
N ILE A 75 12.33 6.44 -1.23
CA ILE A 75 11.64 7.06 -0.08
C ILE A 75 10.71 8.19 -0.57
N ILE A 76 11.22 9.08 -1.42
CA ILE A 76 10.42 10.18 -1.99
C ILE A 76 9.22 9.62 -2.77
N GLY A 77 9.43 8.61 -3.61
CA GLY A 77 8.36 7.98 -4.37
C GLY A 77 7.27 7.39 -3.48
N VAL A 78 7.63 6.70 -2.40
CA VAL A 78 6.66 6.14 -1.44
C VAL A 78 5.91 7.25 -0.68
N LEU A 79 6.58 8.32 -0.26
CA LEU A 79 5.92 9.46 0.39
C LEU A 79 4.90 10.14 -0.53
N ILE A 80 5.24 10.32 -1.81
CA ILE A 80 4.33 10.85 -2.82
C ILE A 80 3.13 9.90 -3.00
N ALA A 81 3.36 8.59 -3.11
CA ALA A 81 2.30 7.60 -3.25
C ALA A 81 1.34 7.60 -2.05
N ILE A 82 1.87 7.66 -0.82
CA ILE A 82 1.07 7.79 0.41
C ILE A 82 0.21 9.06 0.37
N LEU A 83 0.81 10.21 0.03
CA LEU A 83 0.10 11.48 -0.04
C LEU A 83 -1.05 11.44 -1.07
N ILE A 84 -0.76 10.95 -2.28
CA ILE A 84 -1.77 10.79 -3.34
C ILE A 84 -2.88 9.85 -2.88
N THR A 85 -2.54 8.73 -2.25
CA THR A 85 -3.50 7.74 -1.75
C THR A 85 -4.45 8.35 -0.72
N ILE A 86 -3.94 9.16 0.21
CA ILE A 86 -4.76 9.87 1.21
C ILE A 86 -5.72 10.85 0.51
N ILE A 87 -5.21 11.66 -0.42
CA ILE A 87 -6.01 12.66 -1.14
C ILE A 87 -7.14 11.98 -1.91
N ILE A 88 -6.82 10.93 -2.67
CA ILE A 88 -7.80 10.16 -3.45
C ILE A 88 -8.83 9.51 -2.53
N TYR A 89 -8.42 8.94 -1.40
CA TYR A 89 -9.33 8.31 -0.44
C TYR A 89 -10.38 9.30 0.11
N PHE A 90 -9.94 10.50 0.51
CA PHE A 90 -10.87 11.51 0.99
C PHE A 90 -11.77 12.03 -0.14
N PHE A 91 -11.20 12.32 -1.31
CA PHE A 91 -11.97 12.74 -2.48
C PHE A 91 -13.08 11.74 -2.83
N ILE A 92 -12.74 10.45 -2.99
CA ILE A 92 -13.73 9.43 -3.36
C ILE A 92 -14.83 9.33 -2.30
N ASN A 93 -14.47 9.30 -1.02
CA ASN A 93 -15.44 9.15 0.07
C ASN A 93 -16.37 10.35 0.23
N GLU A 94 -15.88 11.57 0.01
CA GLU A 94 -16.68 12.78 0.14
C GLU A 94 -17.51 13.09 -1.11
N THR A 95 -17.03 12.74 -2.30
CA THR A 95 -17.71 13.04 -3.57
C THR A 95 -18.68 11.93 -3.99
N TYR A 96 -18.31 10.66 -3.84
CA TYR A 96 -19.11 9.52 -4.34
C TYR A 96 -19.69 8.65 -3.22
N GLY A 97 -19.48 9.06 -1.97
CA GLY A 97 -19.85 8.27 -0.82
C GLY A 97 -18.93 7.07 -0.62
N THR A 98 -19.12 6.39 0.50
CA THR A 98 -18.17 5.38 0.96
C THR A 98 -18.71 3.96 0.78
N ASN A 99 -17.87 3.04 0.32
CA ASN A 99 -18.20 1.62 0.21
C ASN A 99 -17.12 0.77 0.92
N PRO A 100 -17.49 -0.28 1.69
CA PRO A 100 -16.53 -1.23 2.25
C PRO A 100 -15.46 -1.71 1.26
N PHE A 101 -15.82 -1.95 0.00
CA PHE A 101 -14.87 -2.36 -1.03
C PHE A 101 -13.77 -1.31 -1.30
N GLN A 102 -14.12 -0.03 -1.32
CA GLN A 102 -13.15 1.07 -1.46
C GLN A 102 -12.26 1.18 -0.22
N GLU A 103 -12.82 0.95 0.97
CA GLU A 103 -12.02 0.89 2.21
C GLU A 103 -10.99 -0.23 2.16
N PHE A 104 -11.38 -1.43 1.71
CA PHE A 104 -10.46 -2.56 1.57
C PHE A 104 -9.29 -2.22 0.63
N ILE A 105 -9.56 -1.66 -0.55
CA ILE A 105 -8.54 -1.22 -1.51
C ILE A 105 -7.58 -0.21 -0.84
N PHE A 106 -8.14 0.79 -0.15
CA PHE A 106 -7.34 1.80 0.55
C PHE A 106 -6.46 1.19 1.64
N ILE A 107 -7.02 0.31 2.47
CA ILE A 107 -6.29 -0.32 3.58
C ILE A 107 -5.07 -1.09 3.07
N PHE A 108 -5.21 -1.89 2.00
CA PHE A 108 -4.10 -2.66 1.44
C PHE A 108 -3.01 -1.75 0.83
N LEU A 109 -3.40 -0.79 -0.02
CA LEU A 109 -2.45 0.13 -0.65
C LEU A 109 -1.70 0.96 0.40
N PHE A 110 -2.44 1.52 1.36
CA PHE A 110 -1.87 2.41 2.36
C PHE A 110 -0.96 1.64 3.33
N SER A 111 -1.39 0.47 3.83
CA SER A 111 -0.59 -0.34 4.75
C SER A 111 0.69 -0.83 4.06
N GLY A 112 0.60 -1.35 2.84
CA GLY A 112 1.78 -1.78 2.08
C GLY A 112 2.76 -0.64 1.80
N SER A 113 2.24 0.54 1.42
CA SER A 113 3.08 1.73 1.19
C SER A 113 3.75 2.21 2.48
N PHE A 114 3.03 2.20 3.60
CA PHE A 114 3.57 2.62 4.89
C PHE A 114 4.61 1.64 5.44
N CYS A 115 4.38 0.33 5.34
CA CYS A 115 5.39 -0.70 5.61
C CYS A 115 6.64 -0.50 4.74
N SER A 116 6.47 -0.24 3.44
CA SER A 116 7.57 0.05 2.52
C SER A 116 8.39 1.29 2.93
N LEU A 117 7.73 2.31 3.49
CA LEU A 117 8.38 3.50 4.03
C LEU A 117 9.17 3.17 5.29
N ILE A 118 8.55 2.46 6.25
CA ILE A 118 9.22 2.02 7.49
C ILE A 118 10.47 1.24 7.12
N ASP A 119 10.37 0.31 6.16
CA ASP A 119 11.49 -0.55 5.85
C ASP A 119 12.70 0.22 5.33
N LYS A 120 12.46 1.19 4.45
CA LYS A 120 13.50 2.03 3.87
C LYS A 120 14.15 2.94 4.91
N ILE A 121 13.38 3.44 5.87
CA ILE A 121 13.87 4.35 6.91
C ILE A 121 14.62 3.58 8.01
N ILE A 122 14.09 2.43 8.45
CA ILE A 122 14.61 1.68 9.61
C ILE A 122 15.65 0.64 9.18
N TRP A 123 15.37 -0.15 8.15
CA TRP A 123 16.21 -1.28 7.75
C TRP A 123 17.23 -0.92 6.65
N GLY A 124 17.12 0.26 6.03
CA GLY A 124 17.95 0.64 4.88
C GLY A 124 17.73 -0.24 3.64
N GLY A 125 16.60 -0.96 3.60
CA GLY A 125 16.28 -2.00 2.62
C GLY A 125 14.90 -2.59 2.91
N SER A 126 14.72 -3.86 2.62
CA SER A 126 13.52 -4.64 2.96
C SER A 126 13.93 -6.00 3.50
N LEU A 127 13.34 -6.45 4.61
CA LEU A 127 13.49 -7.84 5.02
C LEU A 127 12.45 -8.71 4.31
N ASP A 128 12.88 -9.35 3.22
CA ASP A 128 12.09 -10.33 2.46
C ASP A 128 12.32 -11.71 3.07
N TYR A 129 11.33 -12.59 3.05
CA TYR A 129 11.46 -13.89 3.75
C TYR A 129 10.71 -15.07 3.14
N ILE A 130 9.76 -14.84 2.23
CA ILE A 130 9.16 -15.92 1.44
C ILE A 130 9.90 -16.03 0.12
N LEU A 131 10.56 -17.17 -0.09
CA LEU A 131 11.30 -17.51 -1.29
C LEU A 131 10.39 -18.18 -2.31
N VAL A 132 10.41 -17.69 -3.55
CA VAL A 132 9.98 -18.42 -4.74
C VAL A 132 11.25 -18.81 -5.50
N GLU A 133 11.58 -20.10 -5.47
CA GLU A 133 12.85 -20.62 -5.97
C GLU A 133 13.07 -20.26 -7.44
N GLY A 134 14.23 -19.66 -7.75
CA GLY A 134 14.60 -19.23 -9.10
C GLY A 134 13.95 -17.92 -9.57
N PHE A 135 13.13 -17.25 -8.73
CA PHE A 135 12.43 -16.03 -9.11
C PHE A 135 12.76 -14.85 -8.18
N PHE A 136 12.13 -14.79 -7.00
CA PHE A 136 12.29 -13.67 -6.07
C PHE A 136 11.95 -14.08 -4.63
N THR A 137 12.42 -13.29 -3.69
CA THR A 137 11.95 -13.28 -2.31
C THR A 137 11.01 -12.09 -2.09
N PHE A 138 9.99 -12.27 -1.27
CA PHE A 138 9.04 -11.19 -0.94
C PHE A 138 8.64 -11.23 0.53
N ASP A 139 7.98 -10.16 0.98
CA ASP A 139 7.43 -10.03 2.33
C ASP A 139 5.90 -9.80 2.32
N LEU A 140 5.33 -9.61 3.51
CA LEU A 140 3.88 -9.40 3.66
C LEU A 140 3.43 -8.04 3.11
N LYS A 141 4.29 -7.03 3.09
CA LYS A 141 3.99 -5.74 2.43
C LYS A 141 3.76 -5.95 0.93
N ASP A 142 4.55 -6.83 0.29
CA ASP A 142 4.45 -7.07 -1.14
C ASP A 142 3.13 -7.77 -1.46
N VAL A 143 2.67 -8.65 -0.56
CA VAL A 143 1.32 -9.25 -0.62
C VAL A 143 0.23 -8.19 -0.50
N TYR A 144 0.35 -7.22 0.41
CA TYR A 144 -0.63 -6.14 0.54
C TYR A 144 -0.75 -5.33 -0.76
N ILE A 145 0.37 -4.93 -1.35
CA ILE A 145 0.39 -4.20 -2.63
C ILE A 145 -0.16 -5.07 -3.76
N THR A 146 0.20 -6.35 -3.81
CA THR A 146 -0.31 -7.29 -4.82
C THR A 146 -1.83 -7.47 -4.73
N ILE A 147 -2.39 -7.57 -3.51
CA ILE A 147 -3.85 -7.65 -3.33
C ILE A 147 -4.52 -6.38 -3.86
N PHE A 148 -3.97 -5.20 -3.56
CA PHE A 148 -4.46 -3.95 -4.12
C PHE A 148 -4.45 -3.97 -5.66
N GLU A 149 -3.33 -4.37 -6.28
CA GLU A 149 -3.19 -4.43 -7.74
C GLU A 149 -4.22 -5.37 -8.37
N VAL A 150 -4.36 -6.58 -7.82
CA VAL A 150 -5.34 -7.57 -8.27
C VAL A 150 -6.77 -7.04 -8.16
N LEU A 151 -7.12 -6.34 -7.08
CA LEU A 151 -8.45 -5.74 -6.91
C LEU A 151 -8.73 -4.66 -7.96
N ILE A 152 -7.77 -3.78 -8.25
CA ILE A 152 -7.92 -2.74 -9.28
C ILE A 152 -8.07 -3.37 -10.67
N ILE A 153 -7.19 -4.33 -11.01
CA ILE A 153 -7.24 -5.04 -12.29
C ILE A 153 -8.59 -5.75 -12.46
N SER A 154 -9.06 -6.43 -11.40
CA SER A 154 -10.37 -7.09 -11.40
C SER A 154 -11.52 -6.11 -11.64
N CYS A 155 -11.47 -4.91 -11.05
CA CYS A 155 -12.48 -3.88 -11.30
C CYS A 155 -12.56 -3.47 -12.77
N VAL A 156 -11.40 -3.35 -13.44
CA VAL A 156 -11.32 -2.99 -14.86
C VAL A 156 -11.81 -4.15 -15.74
N ILE A 157 -11.35 -5.37 -15.47
CA ILE A 157 -11.73 -6.58 -16.23
C ILE A 157 -13.22 -6.83 -16.12
N PHE A 158 -13.82 -6.76 -14.93
CA PHE A 158 -15.25 -7.02 -14.74
C PHE A 158 -16.13 -5.78 -14.94
N ASN A 159 -15.55 -4.65 -15.37
CA ASN A 159 -16.26 -3.38 -15.55
C ASN A 159 -17.09 -2.99 -14.31
N TYR A 160 -16.53 -3.20 -13.12
CA TYR A 160 -17.19 -2.92 -11.86
C TYR A 160 -17.62 -1.45 -11.81
N LYS A 161 -18.91 -1.20 -11.57
CA LYS A 161 -19.52 0.14 -11.60
C LYS A 161 -19.26 0.94 -12.90
N GLY A 162 -19.03 0.28 -14.03
CA GLY A 162 -18.80 0.95 -15.31
C GLY A 162 -17.39 1.53 -15.47
N LEU A 163 -16.39 1.04 -14.72
CA LEU A 163 -15.02 1.57 -14.73
C LEU A 163 -14.36 1.58 -16.13
N ARG A 164 -14.78 0.73 -17.08
CA ARG A 164 -14.26 0.79 -18.46
C ARG A 164 -14.69 2.04 -19.21
N LYS A 165 -15.78 2.69 -18.79
CA LYS A 165 -16.27 3.97 -19.31
C LYS A 165 -15.86 5.14 -18.40
N PHE A 166 -14.82 4.94 -17.59
CA PHE A 166 -14.32 5.97 -16.70
C PHE A 166 -13.88 7.21 -17.49
N ASP A 167 -14.46 8.35 -17.14
CA ASP A 167 -14.10 9.63 -17.74
C ASP A 167 -12.97 10.26 -16.91
N GLU A 168 -11.74 9.99 -17.34
CA GLU A 168 -10.52 10.51 -16.70
C GLU A 168 -10.51 12.04 -16.62
N LYS A 169 -10.95 12.72 -17.69
CA LYS A 169 -10.97 14.19 -17.74
C LYS A 169 -11.92 14.76 -16.71
N LYS A 170 -13.12 14.17 -16.60
CA LYS A 170 -14.09 14.53 -15.56
C LYS A 170 -13.54 14.27 -14.16
N PHE A 171 -12.93 13.10 -13.94
CA PHE A 171 -12.35 12.75 -12.64
C PHE A 171 -11.25 13.73 -12.20
N PHE A 172 -10.29 14.04 -13.07
CA PHE A 172 -9.22 14.99 -12.74
C PHE A 172 -9.74 16.41 -12.50
N ARG A 173 -10.77 16.83 -13.24
CA ARG A 173 -11.44 18.12 -13.00
C ARG A 173 -12.09 18.15 -11.62
N GLU A 174 -12.88 17.13 -11.28
CA GLU A 174 -13.55 17.03 -9.98
C GLU A 174 -12.56 16.95 -8.82
N LEU A 175 -11.46 16.20 -8.99
CA LEU A 175 -10.37 16.14 -8.01
C LEU A 175 -9.69 17.50 -7.83
N LYS A 176 -9.41 18.22 -8.92
CA LYS A 176 -8.80 19.56 -8.87
C LYS A 176 -9.72 20.55 -8.16
N ASP A 177 -11.01 20.52 -8.46
CA ASP A 177 -12.01 21.38 -7.84
C ASP A 177 -12.14 21.09 -6.35
N TYR A 178 -12.16 19.81 -5.97
CA TYR A 178 -12.15 19.36 -4.57
C TYR A 178 -10.92 19.88 -3.80
N ILE A 179 -9.71 19.71 -4.37
CA ILE A 179 -8.48 20.21 -3.74
C ILE A 179 -8.53 21.72 -3.58
N LYS A 180 -8.97 22.46 -4.61
CA LYS A 180 -9.09 23.92 -4.57
C LYS A 180 -10.03 24.37 -3.45
N GLU A 181 -11.21 23.75 -3.35
CA GLU A 181 -12.20 24.06 -2.32
C GLU A 181 -11.63 23.88 -0.91
N LYS A 182 -10.92 22.77 -0.66
CA LYS A 182 -10.30 22.50 0.66
C LYS A 182 -9.19 23.49 1.00
N LEU A 183 -8.41 23.93 0.02
CA LEU A 183 -7.38 24.94 0.22
C LEU A 183 -7.98 26.33 0.50
N THR A 184 -9.06 26.72 -0.18
CA THR A 184 -9.70 28.03 0.02
C THR A 184 -10.50 28.12 1.32
N LYS A 185 -11.21 27.05 1.72
CA LYS A 185 -11.95 27.04 3.01
C LYS A 185 -11.03 27.20 4.21
N LYS A 186 -9.78 26.73 4.12
CA LYS A 186 -8.76 26.86 5.19
C LYS A 186 -8.24 28.30 5.36
N GLN A 187 -8.51 29.21 4.42
CA GLN A 187 -8.09 30.62 4.50
C GLN A 187 -9.13 31.52 5.21
N HIS A 188 -10.33 31.02 5.49
CA HIS A 188 -11.44 31.78 6.08
C HIS A 188 -11.95 31.20 7.41
N SER A 189 -11.24 30.23 8.00
CA SER A 189 -11.49 29.65 9.33
C SER A 189 -10.34 29.93 10.26
#